data_AF-A0A8T3SFI9-F1
#
_entry.id   AF-A0A8T3SFI9-F1
#
_cell.length_a   1.000
_cell.length_b   1.000
_cell.length_c   1.000
_cell.angle_alpha   90.00
_cell.angle_beta   90.00
_cell.angle_gamma   90.00
#
_symmetry.space_group_name_H-M   'P 1'
#
loop_
_entity.id
_entity.type
_entity.pdbx_description
1 polymer ?
#
loop_
_entity_poly.entity_id
_entity_poly.type
_entity_poly.pdbx_seq_one_letter_code
_entity_poly.pdbx_strand_id
1 'polypeptide(L)' 'MIPAESRYVVREGDRLRAIARRFETTVPVIIAANDLQDRPPRIVPGQTLIIPSP' A
#
# COMPACT_ATOMS: atom_id res chain seq x y z
N MET A 1 -1.16 -21.60 1.73
CA MET A 1 -1.89 -20.53 1.03
C MET A 1 -0.84 -19.52 0.59
N ILE A 2 -0.73 -19.23 -0.69
CA ILE A 2 0.17 -18.16 -1.17
C ILE A 2 -0.66 -16.87 -1.01
N PRO A 3 -0.23 -15.88 -0.21
CA PRO A 3 -0.97 -14.63 -0.09
C PRO A 3 -1.07 -14.01 -1.49
N ALA A 4 -2.28 -13.62 -1.88
CA ALA A 4 -2.47 -12.89 -3.12
C ALA A 4 -1.89 -11.48 -2.92
N GLU A 5 -0.79 -11.17 -3.61
CA GLU A 5 -0.25 -9.82 -3.66
C GLU A 5 -0.83 -9.07 -4.87
N SER A 6 -1.40 -7.90 -4.63
CA SER A 6 -1.87 -7.00 -5.70
C SER A 6 -0.87 -5.87 -5.90
N ARG A 7 -0.50 -5.58 -7.15
CA ARG A 7 0.30 -4.40 -7.49
C ARG A 7 -0.62 -3.22 -7.77
N TYR A 8 -0.46 -2.13 -7.03
CA TYR A 8 -1.25 -0.92 -7.19
C TYR A 8 -0.37 0.28 -7.54
N VAL A 9 -0.67 0.96 -8.64
CA VAL A 9 -0.01 2.21 -9.00
C VAL A 9 -0.75 3.36 -8.33
N VAL A 10 -0.04 4.09 -7.47
CA VAL A 10 -0.54 5.25 -6.75
C VAL A 10 -0.97 6.33 -7.74
N ARG A 11 -2.18 6.86 -7.55
CA ARG A 11 -2.70 7.97 -8.33
C ARG A 11 -2.59 9.28 -7.57
N GLU A 12 -2.69 10.38 -8.29
CA GLU A 12 -2.75 11.71 -7.67
C GLU A 12 -3.93 11.81 -6.71
N GLY A 13 -3.68 12.27 -5.49
CA GLY A 13 -4.67 12.37 -4.42
C GLY A 13 -4.87 11.10 -3.58
N ASP A 14 -4.24 9.97 -3.95
CA ASP A 14 -4.31 8.76 -3.15
C ASP A 14 -3.65 8.93 -1.78
N ARG A 15 -4.20 8.22 -0.79
CA ARG A 15 -3.64 8.15 0.57
C ARG A 15 -3.53 6.69 0.97
N LEU A 16 -2.45 6.32 1.66
CA LEU A 16 -2.24 4.96 2.17
C LEU A 16 -3.47 4.39 2.91
N ARG A 17 -4.16 5.21 3.73
CA ARG A 17 -5.37 4.77 4.44
C ARG A 17 -6.52 4.39 3.49
N ALA A 18 -6.66 5.10 2.38
CA ALA A 18 -7.75 4.89 1.43
C ALA A 18 -7.47 3.64 0.59
N ILE A 19 -6.20 3.45 0.19
CA ILE A 19 -5.72 2.24 -0.46
C ILE A 19 -5.91 1.04 0.46
N ALA A 20 -5.43 1.12 1.71
CA ALA A 20 -5.58 0.05 2.70
C ALA A 20 -7.04 -0.40 2.85
N ARG A 21 -7.97 0.55 3.03
CA ARG A 21 -9.40 0.26 3.16
C ARG A 21 -9.99 -0.36 1.88
N ARG A 22 -9.54 0.08 0.70
CA ARG A 22 -10.01 -0.44 -0.59
C ARG A 22 -9.62 -1.90 -0.81
N PHE A 23 -8.46 -2.29 -0.32
CA PHE A 23 -7.91 -3.64 -0.46
C PHE A 23 -8.09 -4.49 0.81
N GLU A 24 -8.97 -4.07 1.72
CA GLU A 24 -9.27 -4.79 2.97
C GLU A 24 -8.01 -5.16 3.77
N THR A 25 -7.00 -4.29 3.75
CA THR A 25 -5.73 -4.46 4.44
C THR A 25 -5.45 -3.26 5.35
N THR A 26 -4.28 -3.21 5.98
CA THR A 26 -3.91 -2.12 6.89
C THR A 26 -2.70 -1.34 6.40
N VAL A 27 -2.62 -0.07 6.82
CA VAL A 27 -1.48 0.79 6.49
C VAL A 27 -0.15 0.19 6.97
N PRO A 28 -0.01 -0.36 8.19
CA PRO A 28 1.22 -1.04 8.62
C PRO A 28 1.62 -2.22 7.73
N VAL A 29 0.65 -3.00 7.22
CA VAL A 29 0.93 -4.13 6.33
C VAL A 29 1.46 -3.66 4.97
N ILE A 30 0.86 -2.62 4.39
CA ILE A 30 1.35 -2.02 3.14
C ILE A 30 2.76 -1.43 3.33
N ILE A 31 3.00 -0.75 4.46
CA ILE A 31 4.32 -0.18 4.79
C ILE A 31 5.37 -1.28 4.87
N ALA A 32 5.10 -2.36 5.61
CA ALA A 32 6.02 -3.46 5.77
C ALA A 32 6.29 -4.19 4.44
N ALA A 33 5.28 -4.36 3.59
CA ALA A 33 5.43 -5.00 2.29
C ALA A 33 6.20 -4.18 1.24
N ASN A 34 6.32 -2.86 1.44
CA ASN A 34 6.98 -1.95 0.50
C ASN A 34 8.21 -1.25 1.10
N ASP A 35 8.68 -1.70 2.27
CA ASP A 35 9.79 -1.08 3.02
C ASP A 35 9.65 0.46 3.13
N LEU A 36 8.43 0.94 3.40
CA LEU A 36 8.18 2.38 3.57
C LEU A 36 8.69 2.82 4.95
N GLN A 37 9.95 3.24 5.02
CA GLN A 37 10.61 3.60 6.29
C GLN A 37 10.19 4.98 6.84
N ASP A 38 9.53 5.80 6.01
CA ASP A 38 9.07 7.15 6.36
C ASP A 38 8.06 7.17 7.52
N ARG A 39 8.15 8.19 8.37
CA ARG A 39 7.24 8.49 9.49
C ARG A 39 6.84 9.96 9.44
N PRO A 40 5.71 10.34 8.81
CA PRO A 40 4.67 9.48 8.24
C PRO A 40 5.06 8.93 6.86
N PRO A 41 4.59 7.71 6.51
CA PRO A 41 4.87 7.07 5.24
C PRO A 41 4.31 7.90 4.09
N ARG A 42 5.19 8.31 3.17
CA ARG A 42 4.83 9.06 1.98
C ARG A 42 4.67 8.12 0.80
N ILE A 43 3.69 8.44 -0.05
CA ILE A 43 3.48 7.80 -1.34
C ILE A 43 3.40 8.87 -2.40
N VAL A 44 3.98 8.61 -3.57
CA VAL A 44 3.98 9.56 -4.70
C VAL A 44 3.19 8.99 -5.87
N PRO A 45 2.46 9.83 -6.64
CA PRO A 45 1.79 9.37 -7.85
C PRO A 45 2.78 8.70 -8.81
N GLY A 46 2.36 7.57 -9.40
CA GLY A 46 3.21 6.73 -10.24
C GLY A 46 4.04 5.68 -9.48
N GLN A 47 4.10 5.76 -8.14
CA GLN A 47 4.73 4.71 -7.33
C GLN A 47 3.92 3.41 -7.40
N THR A 48 4.59 2.28 -7.60
CA THR A 48 3.95 0.97 -7.48
C THR A 48 4.07 0.46 -6.05
N LEU A 49 2.94 0.10 -5.46
CA LEU A 49 2.85 -0.51 -4.13
C LEU A 49 2.43 -1.97 -4.26
N ILE A 50 3.08 -2.83 -3.48
CA ILE A 50 2.67 -4.19 -3.18
C ILE A 50 1.61 -4.12 -2.09
N ILE A 51 0.42 -4.60 -2.38
CA ILE A 51 -0.70 -4.63 -1.45
C ILE A 51 -0.95 -6.09 -1.07
N PRO A 52 -0.54 -6.52 0.14
CA PRO A 52 -0.83 -7.87 0.62
C PRO A 52 -2.32 -7.97 0.92
N SER A 53 -2.98 -8.92 0.25
CA SER A 53 -4.31 -9.37 0.65
C SER A 53 -4.18 -10.44 1.74
N PRO A 54 -5.09 -10.46 2.72
CA PRO A 54 -5.14 -11.51 3.75
C PRO A 54 -5.39 -12.91 3.17
#